data_AF-A0A6P0MZD5-F1
#
_entry.id   AF-A0A6P0MZD5-F1
#
_cell.length_a   1.000
_cell.length_b   1.000
_cell.length_c   1.000
_cell.angle_alpha   90.00
_cell.angle_beta   90.00
_cell.angle_gamma   90.00
#
_symmetry.space_group_name_H-M   'P 1'
#
loop_
_entity.id
_entity.type
_entity.pdbx_description
1 polymer ?
#
loop_
_entity_poly.entity_id
_entity_poly.type
_entity_poly.pdbx_seq_one_letter_code
_entity_poly.pdbx_strand_id
1 'polypeptide(L)'
;MLKQIADAFEHHDYQTAARLIKQLLKQEPNNPWTQLYLGRLQEVRGKLEAAERIYRQLLKGTPVPKIMAQARQGLARIEATAKQQRQQALAQATADPESNQLGVLVLKPISQQDKPKAAQNLARILGIDPYTARLQLPTRGWRLYRTGPVGELKYYGSLLREASIKCLWASLADIKTINIYQVKYFSDSSDQETTVVCHNSQGQLGSFSFNWSEVTQRVEGRLPLFEKVVDLDARRNLTRKTQTLDYAMVCDLHLPQRHSILRLCDRNYQFQQGIALTPKSVSRQNKQSQDSRVHQSTTRKNWNNLTDYLNLRLLEKPVWSDFSTFAQTALDYQDLLEKLESHIDLFRLVETPWDPAFQLYSGLVFLTNH
;
A
#
# COMPACT_ATOMS: atom_id res chain seq x y z
N MET A 1 -50.41 25.46 -1.45
CA MET A 1 -49.43 24.83 -0.53
C MET A 1 -47.98 24.92 -1.05
N LEU A 2 -47.67 24.57 -2.30
CA LEU A 2 -46.29 24.65 -2.84
C LEU A 2 -45.67 26.06 -2.78
N LYS A 3 -46.45 27.12 -3.02
CA LYS A 3 -46.00 28.52 -2.90
C LYS A 3 -45.60 28.87 -1.46
N GLN A 4 -46.40 28.45 -0.47
CA GLN A 4 -46.11 28.65 0.95
C GLN A 4 -44.83 27.91 1.39
N ILE A 5 -44.51 26.75 0.78
CA ILE A 5 -43.25 26.06 1.02
C ILE A 5 -42.08 26.86 0.44
N ALA A 6 -42.22 27.38 -0.78
CA ALA A 6 -41.21 28.23 -1.39
C ALA A 6 -40.93 29.48 -0.54
N ASP A 7 -41.99 30.18 -0.13
CA ASP A 7 -41.89 31.36 0.74
C ASP A 7 -41.22 31.00 2.07
N ALA A 8 -41.56 29.86 2.69
CA ALA A 8 -40.91 29.41 3.93
C ALA A 8 -39.41 29.13 3.75
N PHE A 9 -38.98 28.60 2.61
CA PHE A 9 -37.55 28.43 2.31
C PHE A 9 -36.82 29.76 2.08
N GLU A 10 -37.48 30.76 1.49
CA GLU A 10 -36.91 32.11 1.30
C GLU A 10 -36.70 32.83 2.64
N HIS A 11 -37.66 32.67 3.57
CA HIS A 11 -37.59 33.25 4.92
C HIS A 11 -36.81 32.40 5.94
N HIS A 12 -36.15 31.32 5.50
CA HIS A 12 -35.42 30.39 6.38
C HIS A 12 -36.29 29.73 7.47
N ASP A 13 -37.62 29.73 7.32
CA ASP A 13 -38.57 29.05 8.20
C ASP A 13 -38.68 27.56 7.84
N TYR A 14 -37.62 26.83 8.17
CA TYR A 14 -37.52 25.40 7.87
C TYR A 14 -38.48 24.54 8.72
N GLN A 15 -38.99 25.07 9.84
CA GLN A 15 -39.98 24.37 10.66
C GLN A 15 -41.34 24.35 9.96
N THR A 16 -41.80 25.50 9.48
CA THR A 16 -43.03 25.60 8.70
C THR A 16 -42.91 24.83 7.40
N ALA A 17 -41.79 24.96 6.69
CA ALA A 17 -41.52 24.18 5.48
C ALA A 17 -41.63 22.66 5.74
N ALA A 18 -41.02 22.16 6.82
CA ALA A 18 -41.09 20.74 7.18
C ALA A 18 -42.52 20.25 7.47
N ARG A 19 -43.33 21.06 8.17
CA ARG A 19 -44.72 20.73 8.47
C ARG A 19 -45.56 20.62 7.19
N LEU A 20 -45.42 21.61 6.30
CA LEU A 20 -46.13 21.65 5.02
C LEU A 20 -45.71 20.50 4.09
N ILE A 21 -44.41 20.20 4.00
CA ILE A 21 -43.90 19.06 3.22
C ILE A 21 -44.44 17.74 3.78
N LYS A 22 -44.50 17.56 5.10
CA LYS A 22 -45.05 16.35 5.73
C LYS A 22 -46.53 16.14 5.40
N GLN A 23 -47.31 17.22 5.34
CA GLN A 23 -48.72 17.17 4.93
C GLN A 23 -48.86 16.79 3.45
N LEU A 24 -48.08 17.42 2.58
CA LEU A 24 -48.04 17.10 1.14
C LEU A 24 -47.60 15.66 0.86
N LEU A 25 -46.62 15.12 1.61
CA LEU A 25 -46.19 13.73 1.45
C LEU A 25 -47.28 12.72 1.80
N LYS A 26 -48.19 13.05 2.74
CA LYS A 26 -49.34 12.19 3.07
C LYS A 26 -50.41 12.19 1.98
N GLN A 27 -50.61 13.34 1.34
CA GLN A 27 -51.64 13.51 0.30
C GLN A 27 -51.13 13.00 -1.06
N GLU A 28 -49.90 13.34 -1.41
CA GLU A 28 -49.32 13.10 -2.73
C GLU A 28 -47.85 12.64 -2.60
N PRO A 29 -47.59 11.40 -2.17
CA PRO A 29 -46.24 10.89 -1.91
C PRO A 29 -45.34 10.89 -3.15
N ASN A 30 -45.93 10.76 -4.35
CA ASN A 30 -45.19 10.69 -5.61
C ASN A 30 -45.12 12.03 -6.37
N ASN A 31 -45.61 13.14 -5.81
CA ASN A 31 -45.54 14.42 -6.48
C ASN A 31 -44.06 14.90 -6.59
N PRO A 32 -43.53 15.13 -7.80
CA PRO A 32 -42.13 15.53 -7.99
C PRO A 32 -41.74 16.85 -7.31
N TRP A 33 -42.68 17.80 -7.17
CA TRP A 33 -42.43 19.05 -6.44
C TRP A 33 -42.28 18.80 -4.94
N THR A 34 -43.12 17.94 -4.37
CA THR A 34 -43.03 17.53 -2.96
C THR A 34 -41.69 16.85 -2.68
N GLN A 35 -41.26 15.97 -3.58
CA GLN A 35 -39.95 15.30 -3.50
C GLN A 35 -38.79 16.30 -3.62
N LEU A 36 -38.87 17.29 -4.51
CA LEU A 36 -37.85 18.33 -4.64
C LEU A 36 -37.68 19.14 -3.33
N TYR A 37 -38.78 19.55 -2.71
CA TYR A 37 -38.76 20.27 -1.44
C TYR A 37 -38.30 19.40 -0.28
N LEU A 38 -38.62 18.10 -0.29
CA LEU A 38 -38.06 17.14 0.66
C LEU A 38 -36.54 17.07 0.53
N GLY A 39 -36.01 17.00 -0.70
CA GLY A 39 -34.56 17.03 -0.95
C GLY A 39 -33.90 18.29 -0.37
N ARG A 40 -34.49 19.47 -0.62
CA ARG A 40 -34.00 20.75 -0.10
C ARG A 40 -34.06 20.82 1.43
N LEU A 41 -35.08 20.23 2.04
CA LEU A 41 -35.18 20.14 3.50
C LEU A 41 -34.09 19.24 4.09
N GLN A 42 -33.76 18.12 3.43
CA GLN A 42 -32.66 17.26 3.87
C GLN A 42 -31.30 17.96 3.72
N GLU A 43 -31.11 18.73 2.64
CA GLU A 43 -29.91 19.54 2.39
C GLU A 43 -29.67 20.51 3.55
N VAL A 44 -30.67 21.33 3.90
CA VAL A 44 -30.58 22.32 4.99
C VAL A 44 -30.37 21.66 6.35
N ARG A 45 -30.89 20.45 6.56
CA ARG A 45 -30.68 19.67 7.80
C ARG A 45 -29.31 19.01 7.89
N GLY A 46 -28.41 19.25 6.92
CA GLY A 46 -27.09 18.62 6.85
C GLY A 46 -27.11 17.15 6.43
N LYS A 47 -28.28 16.60 6.04
CA LYS A 47 -28.43 15.20 5.60
C LYS A 47 -28.16 15.08 4.10
N LEU A 48 -26.92 15.41 3.72
CA LEU A 48 -26.50 15.56 2.32
C LEU A 48 -26.73 14.29 1.49
N GLU A 49 -26.43 13.10 2.03
CA GLU A 49 -26.63 11.82 1.32
C GLU A 49 -28.11 11.51 1.04
N ALA A 50 -29.00 11.93 1.93
CA ALA A 50 -30.44 11.76 1.74
C ALA A 50 -30.95 12.74 0.67
N ALA A 51 -30.48 14.00 0.72
CA ALA A 51 -30.80 15.01 -0.28
C ALA A 51 -30.32 14.60 -1.68
N GLU A 52 -29.09 14.12 -1.79
CA GLU A 52 -28.49 13.66 -3.05
C GLU A 52 -29.29 12.51 -3.68
N ARG A 53 -29.69 11.52 -2.88
CA ARG A 53 -30.53 10.40 -3.35
C ARG A 53 -31.84 10.89 -3.95
N ILE A 54 -32.51 11.83 -3.28
CA ILE A 54 -33.76 12.42 -3.74
C ILE A 54 -33.55 13.16 -5.06
N TYR A 55 -32.53 14.01 -5.17
CA TYR A 55 -32.24 14.74 -6.41
C TYR A 55 -31.89 13.82 -7.57
N ARG A 56 -31.08 12.78 -7.35
CA ARG A 56 -30.77 11.78 -8.39
C ARG A 56 -32.02 11.02 -8.83
N GLN A 57 -32.95 10.71 -7.93
CA GLN A 57 -34.21 10.05 -8.27
C GLN A 57 -35.10 10.97 -9.13
N LEU A 58 -35.19 12.25 -8.80
CA LEU A 58 -35.92 13.25 -9.59
C LEU A 58 -35.38 13.36 -11.02
N LEU A 59 -34.05 13.33 -11.20
CA LEU A 59 -33.43 13.39 -12.53
C LEU A 59 -33.69 12.16 -13.39
N LYS A 60 -33.94 10.99 -12.78
CA LYS A 60 -34.24 9.74 -13.50
C LYS A 60 -35.72 9.60 -13.85
N GLY A 61 -36.61 10.09 -12.99
CA GLY A 61 -38.03 9.77 -13.03
C GLY A 61 -38.97 10.92 -13.41
N THR A 62 -38.47 12.14 -13.65
CA THR A 62 -39.33 13.31 -13.88
C THR A 62 -38.93 14.08 -15.14
N PRO A 63 -39.82 14.15 -16.16
CA PRO A 63 -39.54 14.87 -17.41
C PRO A 63 -39.82 16.38 -17.33
N VAL A 64 -40.04 16.95 -16.13
CA VAL A 64 -40.38 18.37 -15.93
C VAL A 64 -39.09 19.20 -15.90
N PRO A 65 -38.81 20.08 -16.90
CA PRO A 65 -37.52 20.76 -17.02
C PRO A 65 -37.16 21.62 -15.81
N LYS A 66 -38.13 22.32 -15.21
CA LYS A 66 -37.91 23.19 -14.05
C LYS A 66 -37.45 22.41 -12.81
N ILE A 67 -38.04 21.24 -12.57
CA ILE A 67 -37.67 20.37 -11.44
C ILE A 67 -36.28 19.77 -11.67
N MET A 68 -35.98 19.34 -12.91
CA MET A 68 -34.66 18.84 -13.27
C MET A 68 -33.58 19.91 -13.07
N ALA A 69 -33.84 21.15 -13.48
CA ALA A 69 -32.91 22.27 -13.28
C ALA A 69 -32.64 22.53 -11.79
N GLN A 70 -33.69 22.56 -10.96
CA GLN A 70 -33.54 22.76 -9.52
C GLN A 70 -32.86 21.58 -8.82
N ALA A 71 -33.12 20.34 -9.25
CA ALA A 71 -32.43 19.15 -8.74
C ALA A 71 -30.93 19.17 -9.09
N ARG A 72 -30.56 19.58 -10.31
CA ARG A 72 -29.15 19.79 -10.70
C ARG A 72 -28.48 20.86 -9.86
N GLN A 73 -29.16 21.99 -9.61
CA GLN A 73 -28.64 23.03 -8.72
C GLN A 73 -28.44 22.52 -7.29
N GLY A 74 -29.36 21.70 -6.78
CA GLY A 74 -29.21 21.03 -5.48
C GLY A 74 -27.98 20.13 -5.41
N LEU A 75 -27.76 19.29 -6.43
CA LEU A 75 -26.54 18.48 -6.51
C LEU A 75 -25.27 19.33 -6.56
N ALA A 76 -25.26 20.40 -7.36
CA ALA A 76 -24.11 21.29 -7.45
C ALA A 76 -23.76 21.96 -6.10
N ARG A 77 -24.76 22.35 -5.30
CA ARG A 77 -24.53 22.89 -3.95
C ARG A 77 -23.99 21.86 -2.98
N ILE A 78 -24.51 20.63 -3.02
CA ILE A 78 -24.00 19.51 -2.21
C ILE A 78 -22.54 19.24 -2.55
N GLU A 79 -22.21 19.17 -3.85
CA GLU A 79 -20.84 18.97 -4.33
C GLU A 79 -19.91 20.11 -3.90
N ALA A 80 -20.35 21.37 -4.03
CA ALA A 80 -19.58 22.53 -3.60
C ALA A 80 -19.30 22.52 -2.09
N THR A 81 -20.32 22.21 -1.28
CA THR A 81 -20.20 22.10 0.18
C THR A 81 -19.22 21.00 0.57
N ALA A 82 -19.34 19.82 -0.05
CA ALA A 82 -18.44 18.69 0.19
C ALA A 82 -17.00 19.03 -0.22
N LYS A 83 -16.80 19.72 -1.35
CA LYS A 83 -15.48 20.17 -1.81
C LYS A 83 -14.86 21.16 -0.83
N GLN A 84 -15.63 22.13 -0.34
CA GLN A 84 -15.15 23.11 0.63
C GLN A 84 -14.78 22.46 1.97
N GLN A 85 -15.62 21.58 2.50
CA GLN A 85 -15.33 20.83 3.73
C GLN A 85 -14.06 19.99 3.59
N ARG A 86 -13.89 19.32 2.43
CA ARG A 86 -12.67 18.56 2.12
C ARG A 86 -11.44 19.46 2.07
N GLN A 87 -11.51 20.62 1.40
CA GLN A 87 -10.39 21.57 1.33
C GLN A 87 -9.99 22.08 2.71
N GLN A 88 -10.96 22.39 3.57
CA GLN A 88 -10.70 22.81 4.96
C GLN A 88 -10.03 21.70 5.76
N ALA A 89 -10.54 20.47 5.67
CA ALA A 89 -9.96 19.32 6.36
C ALA A 89 -8.53 19.00 5.87
N LEU A 90 -8.27 19.13 4.57
CA LEU A 90 -6.94 18.98 3.99
C LEU A 90 -5.99 20.06 4.48
N ALA A 91 -6.42 21.33 4.47
CA ALA A 91 -5.61 22.44 4.97
C ALA A 91 -5.24 22.27 6.45
N GLN A 92 -6.17 21.76 7.27
CA GLN A 92 -5.90 21.40 8.66
C GLN A 92 -4.92 20.22 8.77
N ALA A 93 -5.09 19.17 7.95
CA ALA A 93 -4.23 18.00 7.97
C ALA A 93 -2.78 18.29 7.55
N THR A 94 -2.58 19.30 6.70
CA THR A 94 -1.26 19.75 6.21
C THR A 94 -0.76 21.04 6.87
N ALA A 95 -1.35 21.46 7.99
CA ALA A 95 -0.96 22.68 8.70
C ALA A 95 0.39 22.55 9.41
N ASP A 96 0.73 21.33 9.86
CA ASP A 96 2.01 21.00 10.47
C ASP A 96 3.11 20.88 9.39
N PRO A 97 4.28 21.51 9.55
CA PRO A 97 5.43 21.29 8.68
C PRO A 97 5.79 19.81 8.46
N GLU A 98 5.68 18.97 9.49
CA GLU A 98 5.96 17.53 9.37
C GLU A 98 4.95 16.82 8.46
N SER A 99 3.72 17.32 8.37
CA SER A 99 2.68 16.80 7.47
C SER A 99 2.97 17.04 5.99
N ASN A 100 3.91 17.94 5.65
CA ASN A 100 4.29 18.22 4.27
C ASN A 100 5.41 17.31 3.75
N GLN A 101 5.96 16.44 4.59
CA GLN A 101 6.93 15.45 4.16
C GLN A 101 6.33 14.52 3.10
N LEU A 102 7.15 14.16 2.11
CA LEU A 102 6.76 13.21 1.07
C LEU A 102 6.48 11.85 1.70
N GLY A 103 5.30 11.30 1.41
CA GLY A 103 4.88 9.99 1.87
C GLY A 103 4.17 9.18 0.79
N VAL A 104 3.71 8.01 1.21
CA VAL A 104 3.01 7.03 0.38
C VAL A 104 1.72 6.57 1.04
N LEU A 105 0.70 6.30 0.24
CA LEU A 105 -0.54 5.64 0.64
C LEU A 105 -0.64 4.33 -0.13
N VAL A 106 -0.79 3.23 0.61
CA VAL A 106 -0.80 1.87 0.07
C VAL A 106 -2.12 1.20 0.42
N LEU A 107 -2.76 0.61 -0.59
CA LEU A 107 -3.96 -0.19 -0.42
C LEU A 107 -3.59 -1.64 -0.16
N LYS A 108 -4.19 -2.24 0.86
CA LYS A 108 -4.05 -3.66 1.20
C LYS A 108 -5.08 -4.47 0.40
N PRO A 109 -4.84 -5.78 0.15
CA PRO A 109 -5.74 -6.59 -0.64
C PRO A 109 -7.10 -6.71 0.04
N ILE A 110 -8.16 -6.68 -0.77
CA ILE A 110 -9.54 -6.90 -0.34
C ILE A 110 -10.10 -8.17 -0.95
N SER A 111 -11.05 -8.80 -0.25
CA SER A 111 -11.72 -10.00 -0.74
C SER A 111 -12.50 -9.69 -2.02
N GLN A 112 -12.67 -10.69 -2.90
CA GLN A 112 -13.49 -10.52 -4.10
C GLN A 112 -14.95 -10.21 -3.78
N GLN A 113 -15.45 -10.70 -2.65
CA GLN A 113 -16.80 -10.47 -2.16
C GLN A 113 -17.01 -9.00 -1.74
N ASP A 114 -16.02 -8.40 -1.07
CA ASP A 114 -16.13 -7.02 -0.57
C ASP A 114 -15.79 -5.97 -1.63
N LYS A 115 -15.12 -6.38 -2.72
CA LYS A 115 -14.64 -5.48 -3.79
C LYS A 115 -15.69 -4.54 -4.37
N PRO A 116 -16.94 -4.97 -4.67
CA PRO A 116 -17.96 -4.06 -5.19
C PRO A 116 -18.33 -2.94 -4.21
N LYS A 117 -18.49 -3.26 -2.92
CA LYS A 117 -18.81 -2.28 -1.87
C LYS A 117 -17.63 -1.32 -1.63
N ALA A 118 -16.42 -1.87 -1.55
CA ALA A 118 -15.20 -1.08 -1.42
C ALA A 118 -15.03 -0.12 -2.62
N ALA A 119 -15.34 -0.55 -3.84
CA ALA A 119 -15.26 0.30 -5.03
C ALA A 119 -16.22 1.50 -4.96
N GLN A 120 -17.45 1.29 -4.51
CA GLN A 120 -18.42 2.38 -4.30
C GLN A 120 -17.93 3.38 -3.25
N ASN A 121 -17.37 2.89 -2.16
CA ASN A 121 -16.82 3.73 -1.10
C ASN A 121 -15.59 4.52 -1.57
N LEU A 122 -14.65 3.87 -2.25
CA LEU A 122 -13.46 4.50 -2.81
C LEU A 122 -13.85 5.59 -3.82
N ALA A 123 -14.80 5.29 -4.71
CA ALA A 123 -15.36 6.24 -5.66
C ALA A 123 -15.92 7.49 -4.99
N ARG A 124 -16.69 7.32 -3.90
CA ARG A 124 -17.25 8.44 -3.13
C ARG A 124 -16.16 9.29 -2.47
N ILE A 125 -15.18 8.64 -1.82
CA ILE A 125 -14.10 9.33 -1.11
C ILE A 125 -13.28 10.21 -2.07
N LEU A 126 -12.98 9.67 -3.25
CA LEU A 126 -12.10 10.32 -4.22
C LEU A 126 -12.84 11.18 -5.24
N GLY A 127 -14.16 11.06 -5.35
CA GLY A 127 -14.94 11.74 -6.38
C GLY A 127 -14.67 11.20 -7.79
N ILE A 128 -14.42 9.90 -7.92
CA ILE A 128 -14.23 9.21 -9.20
C ILE A 128 -15.40 8.24 -9.45
N ASP A 129 -15.50 7.69 -10.66
CA ASP A 129 -16.55 6.72 -10.95
C ASP A 129 -16.26 5.33 -10.31
N PRO A 130 -17.30 4.53 -10.01
CA PRO A 130 -17.14 3.21 -9.39
C PRO A 130 -16.32 2.20 -10.21
N TYR A 131 -16.29 2.31 -11.53
CA TYR A 131 -15.54 1.38 -12.38
C TYR A 131 -14.04 1.65 -12.25
N THR A 132 -13.62 2.92 -12.39
CA THR A 132 -12.23 3.35 -12.17
C THR A 132 -11.77 3.01 -10.75
N ALA A 133 -12.60 3.30 -9.73
CA ALA A 133 -12.30 2.92 -8.35
C ALA A 133 -12.10 1.41 -8.18
N ARG A 134 -12.92 0.59 -8.84
CA ARG A 134 -12.79 -0.88 -8.78
C ARG A 134 -11.47 -1.39 -9.35
N LEU A 135 -10.93 -0.74 -10.39
CA LEU A 135 -9.65 -1.10 -10.99
C LEU A 135 -8.46 -0.80 -10.06
N GLN A 136 -8.59 0.22 -9.21
CA GLN A 136 -7.54 0.60 -8.26
C GLN A 136 -7.48 -0.31 -7.02
N LEU A 137 -8.52 -1.11 -6.73
CA LEU A 137 -8.56 -1.95 -5.54
C LEU A 137 -7.83 -3.29 -5.78
N PRO A 138 -6.73 -3.58 -5.06
CA PRO A 138 -6.01 -4.83 -5.20
C PRO A 138 -6.79 -5.99 -4.56
N THR A 139 -6.76 -7.16 -5.20
CA THR A 139 -7.28 -8.41 -4.62
C THR A 139 -6.17 -9.34 -4.14
N ARG A 140 -4.92 -9.01 -4.45
CA ARG A 140 -3.70 -9.71 -4.06
C ARG A 140 -2.59 -8.69 -3.90
N GLY A 141 -1.70 -8.93 -2.93
CA GLY A 141 -0.58 -8.04 -2.64
C GLY A 141 -0.99 -6.62 -2.28
N TRP A 142 0.01 -5.82 -1.92
CA TRP A 142 -0.16 -4.39 -1.68
C TRP A 142 -0.08 -3.63 -2.99
N ARG A 143 -0.79 -2.49 -3.09
CA ARG A 143 -0.70 -1.56 -4.22
C ARG A 143 -0.26 -0.19 -3.71
N LEU A 144 0.86 0.32 -4.22
CA LEU A 144 1.20 1.73 -4.05
C LEU A 144 0.16 2.55 -4.81
N TYR A 145 -0.67 3.27 -4.06
CA TYR A 145 -1.86 3.90 -4.62
C TYR A 145 -1.65 5.38 -4.91
N ARG A 146 -0.99 6.10 -3.99
CA ARG A 146 -0.74 7.53 -4.13
C ARG A 146 0.51 7.96 -3.37
N THR A 147 1.13 9.03 -3.85
CA THR A 147 2.26 9.72 -3.24
C THR A 147 1.91 11.20 -3.03
N GLY A 148 2.54 11.87 -2.08
CA GLY A 148 2.26 13.27 -1.76
C GLY A 148 2.56 13.63 -0.30
N PRO A 149 2.12 14.80 0.18
CA PRO A 149 2.24 15.20 1.59
C PRO A 149 1.62 14.16 2.53
N VAL A 150 2.38 13.68 3.51
CA VAL A 150 1.93 12.60 4.42
C VAL A 150 0.66 12.97 5.19
N GLY A 151 0.44 14.25 5.52
CA GLY A 151 -0.79 14.73 6.14
C GLY A 151 -2.03 14.54 5.26
N GLU A 152 -1.93 14.85 3.97
CA GLU A 152 -3.00 14.59 2.99
C GLU A 152 -3.27 13.08 2.89
N LEU A 153 -2.20 12.27 2.80
CA LEU A 153 -2.32 10.82 2.70
C LEU A 153 -2.93 10.20 3.96
N LYS A 154 -2.61 10.72 5.14
CA LYS A 154 -3.22 10.34 6.42
C LYS A 154 -4.71 10.68 6.47
N TYR A 155 -5.10 11.86 5.97
CA TYR A 155 -6.51 12.24 5.86
C TYR A 155 -7.28 11.23 4.99
N TYR A 156 -6.81 10.98 3.76
CA TYR A 156 -7.45 10.00 2.88
C TYR A 156 -7.41 8.59 3.45
N GLY A 157 -6.29 8.17 4.04
CA GLY A 157 -6.14 6.88 4.70
C GLY A 157 -7.15 6.68 5.83
N SER A 158 -7.46 7.74 6.59
CA SER A 158 -8.47 7.70 7.66
C SER A 158 -9.87 7.48 7.09
N LEU A 159 -10.26 8.25 6.06
CA LEU A 159 -11.54 8.07 5.36
C LEU A 159 -11.68 6.66 4.76
N LEU A 160 -10.61 6.13 4.19
CA LEU A 160 -10.59 4.77 3.64
C LEU A 160 -10.82 3.72 4.72
N ARG A 161 -10.13 3.85 5.87
CA ARG A 161 -10.31 2.92 7.00
C ARG A 161 -11.71 2.97 7.59
N GLU A 162 -12.29 4.16 7.78
CA GLU A 162 -13.68 4.34 8.19
C GLU A 162 -14.67 3.66 7.23
N ALA A 163 -14.37 3.71 5.94
CA ALA A 163 -15.14 3.05 4.90
C ALA A 163 -14.80 1.55 4.72
N SER A 164 -14.09 0.95 5.67
CA SER A 164 -13.66 -0.46 5.70
C SER A 164 -12.71 -0.87 4.57
N ILE A 165 -11.97 0.08 3.99
CA ILE A 165 -10.93 -0.16 2.99
C ILE A 165 -9.58 -0.19 3.72
N LYS A 166 -8.97 -1.37 3.77
CA LYS A 166 -7.68 -1.57 4.45
C LYS A 166 -6.57 -0.83 3.71
N CYS A 167 -5.86 0.05 4.42
CA CYS A 167 -4.74 0.80 3.87
C CYS A 167 -3.72 1.15 4.97
N LEU A 168 -2.52 1.54 4.53
CA LEU A 168 -1.45 2.10 5.35
C LEU A 168 -0.87 3.32 4.67
N TRP A 169 -0.25 4.20 5.44
CA TRP A 169 0.50 5.33 4.94
C TRP A 169 1.76 5.50 5.79
N ALA A 170 2.81 6.05 5.20
CA ALA A 170 4.06 6.37 5.88
C ALA A 170 4.76 7.53 5.17
N SER A 171 5.57 8.30 5.90
CA SER A 171 6.48 9.24 5.28
C SER A 171 7.75 8.51 4.80
N LEU A 172 8.42 9.06 3.79
CA LEU A 172 9.74 8.59 3.41
C LEU A 172 10.78 8.91 4.47
N ALA A 173 10.57 9.96 5.27
CA ALA A 173 11.45 10.32 6.37
C ALA A 173 11.49 9.19 7.41
N ASP A 174 10.32 8.68 7.82
CA ASP A 174 10.22 7.57 8.77
C ASP A 174 10.98 6.34 8.26
N ILE A 175 10.82 5.99 6.98
CA ILE A 175 11.50 4.85 6.36
C ILE A 175 13.03 5.06 6.34
N LYS A 176 13.49 6.28 6.08
CA LYS A 176 14.93 6.62 6.07
C LYS A 176 15.59 6.55 7.44
N THR A 177 14.82 6.64 8.52
CA THR A 177 15.38 6.51 9.88
C THR A 177 15.72 5.07 10.25
N ILE A 178 15.22 4.08 9.51
CA ILE A 178 15.42 2.66 9.83
C ILE A 178 16.87 2.26 9.53
N ASN A 179 17.55 1.68 10.51
CA ASN A 179 18.94 1.23 10.35
C ASN A 179 18.98 -0.06 9.53
N ILE A 180 19.65 -0.05 8.38
CA ILE A 180 19.82 -1.23 7.53
C ILE A 180 21.24 -1.79 7.71
N TYR A 181 21.33 -3.08 8.05
CA TYR A 181 22.59 -3.81 8.13
C TYR A 181 22.62 -4.91 7.07
N GLN A 182 23.57 -4.84 6.15
CA GLN A 182 23.76 -5.83 5.10
C GLN A 182 24.55 -7.03 5.64
N VAL A 183 23.86 -8.14 5.89
CA VAL A 183 24.45 -9.36 6.44
C VAL A 183 25.34 -10.05 5.41
N LYS A 184 26.59 -10.34 5.79
CA LYS A 184 27.52 -11.16 5.03
C LYS A 184 27.42 -12.63 5.45
N TYR A 185 27.38 -12.93 6.75
CA TYR A 185 27.15 -14.28 7.26
C TYR A 185 26.76 -14.28 8.74
N PHE A 186 26.16 -15.37 9.21
CA PHE A 186 25.99 -15.64 10.64
C PHE A 186 27.28 -16.21 11.20
N SER A 187 27.98 -15.48 12.08
CA SER A 187 29.25 -15.95 12.67
C SER A 187 29.02 -16.99 13.75
N ASP A 188 27.98 -16.80 14.55
CA ASP A 188 27.56 -17.74 15.60
C ASP A 188 26.05 -17.72 15.74
N SER A 189 25.47 -18.84 16.12
CA SER A 189 24.04 -18.91 16.43
C SER A 189 23.73 -20.02 17.44
N SER A 190 23.26 -19.56 18.59
CA SER A 190 22.61 -20.36 19.62
C SER A 190 21.14 -19.96 19.75
N ASP A 191 20.39 -20.65 20.62
CA ASP A 191 19.00 -20.32 20.93
C ASP A 191 18.89 -19.01 21.76
N GLN A 192 19.95 -18.65 22.48
CA GLN A 192 19.99 -17.48 23.36
C GLN A 192 20.58 -16.24 22.69
N GLU A 193 21.53 -16.42 21.79
CA GLU A 193 22.21 -15.31 21.12
C GLU A 193 22.69 -15.74 19.73
N THR A 194 22.51 -14.87 18.75
CA THR A 194 22.96 -15.03 17.38
C THR A 194 23.71 -13.78 16.96
N THR A 195 24.87 -13.97 16.33
CA THR A 195 25.72 -12.88 15.85
C THR A 195 25.87 -12.97 14.35
N VAL A 196 25.65 -11.84 13.68
CA VAL A 196 25.92 -11.67 12.25
C VAL A 196 27.10 -10.75 12.05
N VAL A 197 27.86 -11.01 11.00
CA VAL A 197 28.82 -10.06 10.44
C VAL A 197 28.13 -9.31 9.31
N CYS A 198 28.14 -7.99 9.36
CA CYS A 198 27.36 -7.13 8.47
C CYS A 198 28.06 -5.80 8.17
N HIS A 199 27.61 -5.12 7.12
CA HIS A 199 27.95 -3.72 6.88
C HIS A 199 26.82 -2.83 7.38
N ASN A 200 27.15 -1.69 8.01
CA ASN A 200 26.19 -0.64 8.29
C ASN A 200 25.88 0.21 7.02
N SER A 201 25.02 1.21 7.16
CA SER A 201 24.67 2.14 6.06
C SER A 201 25.85 2.94 5.50
N GLN A 202 26.95 3.07 6.27
CA GLN A 202 28.18 3.73 5.80
C GLN A 202 29.14 2.75 5.10
N GLY A 203 28.76 1.48 4.94
CA GLY A 203 29.62 0.46 4.35
C GLY A 203 30.76 0.01 5.28
N GLN A 204 30.65 0.23 6.59
CA GLN A 204 31.64 -0.24 7.56
C GLN A 204 31.29 -1.66 8.02
N LEU A 205 32.28 -2.57 7.95
CA LEU A 205 32.15 -3.94 8.42
C LEU A 205 32.15 -3.98 9.96
N GLY A 206 31.21 -4.73 10.53
CA GLY A 206 31.11 -4.97 11.96
C GLY A 206 30.30 -6.23 12.28
N SER A 207 29.97 -6.38 13.56
CA SER A 207 29.15 -7.48 14.06
C SER A 207 27.91 -6.95 14.76
N PHE A 208 26.81 -7.69 14.66
CA PHE A 208 25.54 -7.36 15.31
C PHE A 208 24.98 -8.62 15.99
N SER A 209 24.79 -8.54 17.31
CA SER A 209 24.29 -9.65 18.13
C SER A 209 22.86 -9.40 18.59
N PHE A 210 22.00 -10.42 18.47
CA PHE A 210 20.58 -10.37 18.81
C PHE A 210 20.03 -11.73 19.21
N ASN A 211 18.87 -11.75 19.86
CA ASN A 211 18.09 -12.96 20.12
C ASN A 211 17.00 -13.14 19.05
N TRP A 212 16.73 -14.38 18.62
CA TRP A 212 15.68 -14.67 17.63
C TRP A 212 14.28 -14.17 18.02
N SER A 213 13.98 -14.06 19.31
CA SER A 213 12.73 -13.47 19.83
C SER A 213 12.57 -11.99 19.48
N GLU A 214 13.66 -11.25 19.24
CA GLU A 214 13.64 -9.84 18.80
C GLU A 214 13.16 -9.70 17.36
N VAL A 215 13.28 -10.77 16.55
CA VAL A 215 12.79 -10.79 15.18
C VAL A 215 11.27 -10.94 15.19
N THR A 216 10.58 -9.89 14.75
CA THR A 216 9.11 -9.87 14.77
C THR A 216 8.50 -10.42 13.49
N GLN A 217 9.20 -10.30 12.37
CA GLN A 217 8.72 -10.65 11.04
C GLN A 217 9.87 -10.76 10.04
N ARG A 218 9.58 -11.39 8.89
CA ARG A 218 10.50 -11.54 7.77
C ARG A 218 9.87 -11.00 6.49
N VAL A 219 10.65 -10.29 5.67
CA VAL A 219 10.23 -9.80 4.36
C VAL A 219 11.10 -10.43 3.28
N GLU A 220 10.49 -10.93 2.22
CA GLU A 220 11.17 -11.61 1.13
C GLU A 220 10.91 -10.90 -0.20
N GLY A 221 11.97 -10.84 -1.02
CA GLY A 221 11.93 -10.20 -2.32
C GLY A 221 12.71 -10.97 -3.38
N ARG A 222 12.27 -10.82 -4.63
CA ARG A 222 12.99 -11.27 -5.82
C ARG A 222 13.28 -10.05 -6.69
N LEU A 223 14.55 -9.69 -6.78
CA LEU A 223 14.99 -8.52 -7.54
C LEU A 223 15.45 -8.99 -8.93
N PRO A 224 14.83 -8.50 -10.02
CA PRO A 224 15.23 -8.92 -11.36
C PRO A 224 16.65 -8.42 -11.69
N LEU A 225 17.45 -9.28 -12.31
CA LEU A 225 18.74 -8.96 -12.90
C LEU A 225 18.53 -8.85 -14.42
N PHE A 226 18.74 -7.63 -14.95
CA PHE A 226 18.49 -7.31 -16.36
C PHE A 226 19.77 -7.39 -17.20
N GLU A 227 19.63 -7.83 -18.45
CA GLU A 227 20.68 -7.76 -19.47
C GLU A 227 20.11 -7.26 -20.81
N LYS A 228 20.97 -6.64 -21.63
CA LYS A 228 20.67 -6.29 -23.01
C LYS A 228 20.91 -7.50 -23.91
N VAL A 229 19.83 -8.12 -24.38
CA VAL A 229 19.89 -9.22 -25.33
C VAL A 229 19.62 -8.73 -26.75
N VAL A 230 20.28 -9.36 -27.72
CA VAL A 230 19.98 -9.17 -29.14
C VAL A 230 18.99 -10.27 -29.55
N ASP A 231 17.84 -9.88 -30.08
CA ASP A 231 16.78 -10.78 -30.53
C ASP A 231 16.32 -10.40 -31.94
N LEU A 232 15.70 -11.33 -32.65
CA LEU A 232 15.12 -11.09 -33.96
C LEU A 232 13.65 -10.66 -33.81
N ASP A 233 13.27 -9.54 -34.43
CA ASP A 233 11.86 -9.18 -34.52
C ASP A 233 11.07 -10.14 -35.43
N ALA A 234 9.75 -9.97 -35.51
CA ALA A 234 8.88 -10.77 -36.39
C ALA A 234 9.27 -10.69 -37.89
N ARG A 235 10.14 -9.75 -38.28
CA ARG A 235 10.64 -9.53 -39.64
C ARG A 235 12.12 -9.96 -39.79
N ARG A 236 12.70 -10.64 -38.79
CA ARG A 236 14.10 -11.10 -38.73
C ARG A 236 15.14 -9.97 -38.70
N ASN A 237 14.79 -8.78 -38.23
CA ASN A 237 15.77 -7.74 -37.96
C ASN A 237 16.31 -7.87 -36.53
N LEU A 238 17.61 -7.57 -36.35
CA LEU A 238 18.22 -7.52 -35.03
C LEU A 238 17.64 -6.36 -34.23
N THR A 239 17.06 -6.68 -33.09
CA THR A 239 16.54 -5.73 -32.10
C THR A 239 17.26 -5.95 -30.78
N ARG A 240 17.60 -4.86 -30.10
CA ARG A 240 18.16 -4.93 -28.74
C ARG A 240 17.03 -4.69 -27.76
N LYS A 241 16.77 -5.64 -26.87
CA LYS A 241 15.79 -5.49 -25.79
C LYS A 241 16.41 -5.83 -24.45
N THR A 242 15.89 -5.20 -23.41
CA THR A 242 16.24 -5.54 -22.03
C THR A 242 15.39 -6.72 -21.61
N GLN A 243 16.00 -7.77 -21.08
CA GLN A 243 15.32 -8.95 -20.58
C GLN A 243 15.81 -9.32 -19.18
N THR A 244 14.91 -9.82 -18.34
CA THR A 244 15.28 -10.42 -17.05
C THR A 244 15.96 -11.76 -17.30
N LEU A 245 17.23 -11.88 -16.92
CA LEU A 245 17.98 -13.13 -17.01
C LEU A 245 17.76 -14.02 -15.79
N ASP A 246 17.81 -13.41 -14.62
CA ASP A 246 17.87 -14.09 -13.34
C ASP A 246 17.31 -13.17 -12.25
N TYR A 247 17.26 -13.67 -11.02
CA TYR A 247 16.84 -12.92 -9.85
C TYR A 247 17.91 -13.00 -8.75
N ALA A 248 18.09 -11.88 -8.06
CA ALA A 248 18.70 -11.89 -6.73
C ALA A 248 17.60 -12.10 -5.69
N MET A 249 17.87 -12.97 -4.73
CA MET A 249 16.96 -13.23 -3.61
C MET A 249 17.36 -12.33 -2.45
N VAL A 250 16.39 -11.64 -1.85
CA VAL A 250 16.60 -10.79 -0.68
C VAL A 250 15.64 -11.19 0.43
N CYS A 251 16.13 -11.15 1.66
CA CYS A 251 15.39 -11.46 2.86
C CYS A 251 15.77 -10.45 3.95
N ASP A 252 14.79 -9.76 4.51
CA ASP A 252 14.95 -8.83 5.61
C ASP A 252 14.38 -9.42 6.90
N LEU A 253 15.19 -9.41 7.96
CA LEU A 253 14.74 -9.72 9.32
C LEU A 253 14.50 -8.40 10.06
N HIS A 254 13.29 -8.20 10.58
CA HIS A 254 12.92 -6.95 11.24
C HIS A 254 13.10 -7.07 12.75
N LEU A 255 13.89 -6.17 13.33
CA LEU A 255 14.11 -6.01 14.78
C LEU A 255 13.60 -4.62 15.21
N PRO A 256 12.29 -4.45 15.42
CA PRO A 256 11.72 -3.11 15.57
C PRO A 256 12.09 -2.42 16.88
N GLN A 257 12.31 -3.18 17.96
CA GLN A 257 12.81 -2.64 19.23
C GLN A 257 14.19 -1.99 19.11
N ARG A 258 14.99 -2.41 18.12
CA ARG A 258 16.30 -1.82 17.81
C ARG A 258 16.26 -0.87 16.61
N HIS A 259 15.06 -0.56 16.12
CA HIS A 259 14.84 0.25 14.91
C HIS A 259 15.72 -0.19 13.73
N SER A 260 15.86 -1.51 13.54
CA SER A 260 16.88 -2.09 12.64
C SER A 260 16.34 -3.23 11.78
N ILE A 261 16.87 -3.33 10.56
CA ILE A 261 16.64 -4.43 9.62
C ILE A 261 17.97 -5.09 9.29
N LEU A 262 18.01 -6.43 9.41
CA LEU A 262 19.12 -7.24 8.92
C LEU A 262 18.77 -7.75 7.52
N ARG A 263 19.45 -7.24 6.49
CA ARG A 263 19.21 -7.57 5.09
C ARG A 263 20.18 -8.64 4.60
N LEU A 264 19.65 -9.78 4.18
CA LEU A 264 20.37 -10.88 3.58
C LEU A 264 20.11 -10.89 2.07
N CYS A 265 21.15 -11.11 1.27
CA CYS A 265 21.04 -11.25 -0.18
C CYS A 265 21.90 -12.41 -0.68
N ASP A 266 21.34 -13.28 -1.53
CA ASP A 266 22.01 -14.49 -2.00
C ASP A 266 23.33 -14.23 -2.74
N ARG A 267 23.46 -13.10 -3.44
CA ARG A 267 24.69 -12.71 -4.15
C ARG A 267 25.79 -12.17 -3.24
N ASN A 268 25.42 -11.60 -2.09
CA ASN A 268 26.35 -10.95 -1.17
C ASN A 268 26.63 -11.76 0.09
N TYR A 269 25.83 -12.79 0.35
CA TYR A 269 25.98 -13.68 1.48
C TYR A 269 27.15 -14.66 1.26
N GLN A 270 28.05 -14.73 2.22
CA GLN A 270 29.28 -15.53 2.20
C GLN A 270 29.02 -16.92 2.80
N PHE A 271 28.40 -17.81 2.02
CA PHE A 271 27.99 -19.15 2.47
C PHE A 271 29.12 -20.08 2.93
N GLN A 272 30.37 -19.74 2.62
CA GLN A 272 31.55 -20.50 3.05
C GLN A 272 32.09 -20.04 4.41
N GLN A 273 31.51 -18.97 4.98
CA GLN A 273 31.88 -18.42 6.28
C GLN A 273 30.75 -18.62 7.30
N GLY A 274 31.11 -18.66 8.58
CA GLY A 274 30.15 -18.72 9.68
C GLY A 274 29.58 -20.10 9.95
N ILE A 275 28.36 -20.14 10.46
CA ILE A 275 27.67 -21.36 10.89
C ILE A 275 27.38 -22.32 9.73
N ALA A 276 27.36 -23.62 10.02
CA ALA A 276 26.95 -24.63 9.05
C ALA A 276 25.43 -24.63 8.87
N LEU A 277 24.96 -24.29 7.66
CA LEU A 277 23.54 -24.22 7.31
C LEU A 277 22.95 -25.55 6.81
N THR A 278 23.79 -26.56 6.57
CA THR A 278 23.33 -27.89 6.16
C THR A 278 22.93 -28.73 7.37
N PRO A 279 21.76 -29.40 7.36
CA PRO A 279 21.48 -30.41 8.36
C PRO A 279 22.55 -31.49 8.29
N LYS A 280 23.25 -31.74 9.40
CA LYS A 280 24.16 -32.90 9.51
C LYS A 280 23.30 -34.13 9.25
N SER A 281 23.53 -34.81 8.12
CA SER A 281 22.90 -36.09 7.87
C SER A 281 23.24 -37.02 9.04
N VAL A 282 22.22 -37.44 9.79
CA VAL A 282 22.36 -38.46 10.82
C VAL A 282 22.87 -39.72 10.13
N SER A 283 24.15 -40.01 10.33
CA SER A 283 24.82 -41.30 10.19
C SER A 283 24.06 -42.40 9.43
N ARG A 284 24.35 -42.56 8.13
CA ARG A 284 24.68 -43.90 7.66
C ARG A 284 26.15 -44.13 7.97
N GLN A 285 26.40 -44.87 9.05
CA GLN A 285 27.70 -45.48 9.28
C GLN A 285 28.01 -46.35 8.06
N ASN A 286 28.94 -45.92 7.22
CA ASN A 286 29.89 -46.83 6.58
C ASN A 286 31.09 -46.06 6.04
N LYS A 287 32.20 -46.29 6.74
CA LYS A 287 33.58 -46.49 6.28
C LYS A 287 34.10 -45.63 5.11
N GLN A 288 35.17 -44.92 5.45
CA GLN A 288 36.37 -44.73 4.64
C GLN A 288 36.16 -44.20 3.22
N SER A 289 36.18 -42.88 3.11
CA SER A 289 36.96 -42.22 2.08
C SER A 289 37.34 -40.83 2.60
N GLN A 290 38.62 -40.68 2.95
CA GLN A 290 39.27 -39.38 2.89
C GLN A 290 39.25 -38.98 1.42
N ASP A 291 38.21 -38.27 1.03
CA ASP A 291 38.20 -37.56 -0.24
C ASP A 291 37.37 -36.31 0.00
N SER A 292 38.09 -35.19 0.12
CA SER A 292 37.59 -33.83 0.26
C SER A 292 36.78 -33.45 -0.97
N ARG A 293 35.59 -34.03 -1.13
CA ARG A 293 34.59 -33.54 -2.08
C ARG A 293 33.93 -32.34 -1.44
N VAL A 294 34.57 -31.19 -1.62
CA VAL A 294 33.91 -29.89 -1.61
C VAL A 294 32.74 -30.02 -2.59
N HIS A 295 31.57 -30.41 -2.11
CA HIS A 295 30.37 -30.42 -2.91
C HIS A 295 30.15 -28.96 -3.32
N GLN A 296 30.43 -28.64 -4.59
CA GLN A 296 30.16 -27.35 -5.21
C GLN A 296 28.65 -27.12 -5.19
N SER A 297 28.14 -26.65 -4.06
CA SER A 297 26.74 -26.31 -3.85
C SER A 297 26.49 -24.97 -4.55
N THR A 298 25.51 -24.92 -5.43
CA THR A 298 25.14 -23.70 -6.14
C THR A 298 24.62 -22.65 -5.15
N THR A 299 24.75 -21.37 -5.49
CA THR A 299 24.18 -20.25 -4.70
C THR A 299 22.70 -20.49 -4.36
N ARG A 300 21.94 -21.04 -5.32
CA ARG A 300 20.53 -21.40 -5.12
C ARG A 300 20.33 -22.45 -4.02
N LYS A 301 21.14 -23.51 -4.00
CA LYS A 301 21.06 -24.56 -2.97
C LYS A 301 21.46 -24.01 -1.61
N ASN A 302 22.49 -23.18 -1.54
CA ASN A 302 22.92 -22.55 -0.29
C ASN A 302 21.86 -21.58 0.26
N TRP A 303 21.23 -20.79 -0.61
CA TRP A 303 20.13 -19.91 -0.22
C TRP A 303 18.91 -20.68 0.30
N ASN A 304 18.57 -21.82 -0.32
CA ASN A 304 17.50 -22.68 0.18
C ASN A 304 17.82 -23.22 1.58
N ASN A 305 19.05 -23.71 1.80
CA ASN A 305 19.47 -24.16 3.14
C ASN A 305 19.38 -23.03 4.18
N LEU A 306 19.79 -21.81 3.83
CA LEU A 306 19.64 -20.64 4.69
C LEU A 306 18.16 -20.34 4.98
N THR A 307 17.31 -20.42 3.96
CA THR A 307 15.87 -20.18 4.12
C THR A 307 15.23 -21.22 5.03
N ASP A 308 15.58 -22.50 4.87
CA ASP A 308 15.12 -23.59 5.73
C ASP A 308 15.60 -23.40 7.18
N TYR A 309 16.85 -22.99 7.37
CA TYR A 309 17.39 -22.62 8.66
C TYR A 309 16.59 -21.47 9.31
N LEU A 310 16.29 -20.40 8.57
CA LEU A 310 15.48 -19.29 9.07
C LEU A 310 14.03 -19.70 9.37
N ASN A 311 13.45 -20.60 8.57
CA ASN A 311 12.10 -21.14 8.83
C ASN A 311 12.03 -21.90 10.16
N LEU A 312 13.07 -22.64 10.51
CA LEU A 312 13.16 -23.34 11.80
C LEU A 312 13.34 -22.36 12.97
N ARG A 313 14.09 -21.28 12.79
CA ARG A 313 14.35 -20.27 13.84
C ARG A 313 13.17 -19.32 14.08
N LEU A 314 12.39 -19.04 13.04
CA LEU A 314 11.32 -18.05 13.05
C LEU A 314 9.94 -18.70 12.89
N LEU A 315 9.76 -19.88 13.49
CA LEU A 315 8.46 -20.54 13.59
C LEU A 315 7.40 -19.55 14.08
N GLU A 316 6.24 -19.56 13.43
CA GLU A 316 5.08 -18.72 13.75
C GLU A 316 5.23 -17.21 13.48
N LYS A 317 6.41 -16.71 13.07
CA LYS A 317 6.58 -15.31 12.69
C LYS A 317 6.01 -15.07 11.28
N PRO A 318 5.34 -13.92 11.04
CA PRO A 318 4.78 -13.61 9.72
C PRO A 318 5.89 -13.44 8.67
N VAL A 319 5.64 -13.99 7.49
CA VAL A 319 6.50 -13.86 6.31
C VAL A 319 5.76 -13.05 5.25
N TRP A 320 6.36 -11.95 4.81
CA TRP A 320 5.83 -11.05 3.80
C TRP A 320 6.56 -11.26 2.47
N SER A 321 5.91 -11.87 1.49
CA SER A 321 6.53 -12.26 0.22
C SER A 321 5.83 -11.68 -1.02
N ASP A 322 4.91 -10.74 -0.84
CA ASP A 322 4.11 -10.12 -1.89
C ASP A 322 4.86 -8.98 -2.64
N PHE A 323 6.17 -8.87 -2.46
CA PHE A 323 6.99 -7.79 -3.03
C PHE A 323 6.79 -7.63 -4.54
N SER A 324 6.78 -8.72 -5.31
CA SER A 324 6.66 -8.63 -6.78
C SER A 324 5.37 -7.96 -7.23
N THR A 325 4.25 -8.21 -6.54
CA THR A 325 2.97 -7.56 -6.84
C THR A 325 2.97 -6.09 -6.44
N PHE A 326 3.58 -5.76 -5.29
CA PHE A 326 3.76 -4.38 -4.87
C PHE A 326 4.63 -3.59 -5.86
N ALA A 327 5.79 -4.15 -6.23
CA ALA A 327 6.76 -3.54 -7.12
C ALA A 327 6.15 -3.12 -8.45
N GLN A 328 5.29 -3.95 -9.06
CA GLN A 328 4.58 -3.60 -10.31
C GLN A 328 3.85 -2.27 -10.26
N THR A 329 3.39 -1.85 -9.09
CA THR A 329 2.69 -0.57 -8.89
C THR A 329 3.60 0.52 -8.34
N ALA A 330 4.68 0.14 -7.64
CA ALA A 330 5.66 1.09 -7.13
C ALA A 330 6.54 1.67 -8.25
N LEU A 331 6.81 0.88 -9.30
CA LEU A 331 7.65 1.26 -10.44
C LEU A 331 7.06 2.39 -11.29
N ASP A 332 5.76 2.67 -11.14
CA ASP A 332 5.10 3.84 -11.75
C ASP A 332 5.55 5.17 -11.09
N TYR A 333 6.23 5.11 -9.94
CA TYR A 333 6.63 6.25 -9.11
C TYR A 333 8.15 6.38 -8.98
N GLN A 334 8.88 6.36 -10.09
CA GLN A 334 10.36 6.36 -10.11
C GLN A 334 10.96 7.57 -9.38
N ASP A 335 10.43 8.78 -9.59
CA ASP A 335 10.87 10.01 -8.92
C ASP A 335 10.81 9.92 -7.38
N LEU A 336 9.90 9.11 -6.83
CA LEU A 336 9.82 8.85 -5.40
C LEU A 336 10.87 7.82 -4.98
N LEU A 337 11.05 6.77 -5.77
CA LEU A 337 11.99 5.69 -5.50
C LEU A 337 13.44 6.16 -5.53
N GLU A 338 13.79 7.09 -6.42
CA GLU A 338 15.12 7.71 -6.49
C GLU A 338 15.52 8.45 -5.20
N LYS A 339 14.53 8.83 -4.38
CA LYS A 339 14.77 9.51 -3.10
C LYS A 339 15.08 8.54 -1.96
N LEU A 340 15.04 7.23 -2.20
CA LEU A 340 15.31 6.19 -1.22
C LEU A 340 16.62 5.49 -1.56
N GLU A 341 17.50 5.40 -0.57
CA GLU A 341 18.69 4.56 -0.69
C GLU A 341 18.26 3.10 -0.54
N SER A 342 18.59 2.26 -1.52
CA SER A 342 18.15 0.87 -1.52
C SER A 342 18.94 0.01 -0.53
N HIS A 343 20.16 0.42 -0.14
CA HIS A 343 21.12 -0.40 0.60
C HIS A 343 21.24 -1.82 0.02
N ILE A 344 21.17 -1.94 -1.31
CA ILE A 344 21.38 -3.19 -2.05
C ILE A 344 22.53 -2.95 -3.02
N ASP A 345 23.67 -3.56 -2.72
CA ASP A 345 24.85 -3.48 -3.55
C ASP A 345 24.94 -4.74 -4.43
N LEU A 346 24.24 -4.71 -5.57
CA LEU A 346 24.31 -5.77 -6.57
C LEU A 346 25.07 -5.24 -7.78
N PHE A 347 26.03 -6.03 -8.27
CA PHE A 347 26.71 -5.70 -9.51
C PHE A 347 25.70 -5.70 -10.67
N ARG A 348 25.43 -4.52 -11.23
CA ARG A 348 24.48 -4.29 -12.32
C ARG A 348 25.09 -3.32 -13.34
N LEU A 349 24.83 -3.56 -14.62
CA LEU A 349 25.23 -2.64 -15.69
C LEU A 349 24.39 -1.36 -15.74
N VAL A 350 23.16 -1.43 -15.22
CA VAL A 350 22.19 -0.31 -15.21
C VAL A 350 21.48 -0.33 -13.87
N GLU A 351 21.33 0.84 -13.26
CA GLU A 351 20.52 1.03 -12.06
C GLU A 351 19.07 0.62 -12.30
N THR A 352 18.40 0.19 -11.25
CA THR A 352 17.05 -0.33 -11.33
C THR A 352 16.18 0.22 -10.20
N PRO A 353 14.97 0.72 -10.51
CA PRO A 353 14.03 1.15 -9.47
C PRO A 353 13.50 0.00 -8.60
N TRP A 354 13.79 -1.26 -8.94
CA TRP A 354 13.40 -2.43 -8.14
C TRP A 354 14.07 -2.48 -6.77
N ASP A 355 15.31 -2.03 -6.67
CA ASP A 355 16.08 -2.06 -5.42
C ASP A 355 15.49 -1.06 -4.39
N PRO A 356 15.30 0.23 -4.70
CA PRO A 356 14.60 1.15 -3.80
C PRO A 356 13.11 0.79 -3.61
N ALA A 357 12.45 0.14 -4.59
CA ALA A 357 11.10 -0.37 -4.37
C ALA A 357 11.06 -1.46 -3.29
N PHE A 358 12.09 -2.32 -3.21
CA PHE A 358 12.19 -3.30 -2.13
C PHE A 358 12.45 -2.63 -0.78
N GLN A 359 13.31 -1.61 -0.74
CA GLN A 359 13.49 -0.80 0.47
C GLN A 359 12.17 -0.18 0.93
N LEU A 360 11.40 0.40 0.00
CA LEU A 360 10.09 0.96 0.31
C LEU A 360 9.14 -0.12 0.85
N TYR A 361 9.04 -1.27 0.19
CA TYR A 361 8.17 -2.36 0.62
C TYR A 361 8.52 -2.86 2.03
N SER A 362 9.80 -3.17 2.25
CA SER A 362 10.30 -3.65 3.52
C SER A 362 10.13 -2.62 4.64
N GLY A 363 10.47 -1.35 4.39
CA GLY A 363 10.26 -0.25 5.32
C GLY A 363 8.79 -0.03 5.68
N LEU A 364 7.86 -0.17 4.72
CA LEU A 364 6.43 -0.10 5.01
C LEU A 364 5.97 -1.25 5.90
N VAL A 365 6.45 -2.48 5.64
CA VAL A 365 6.16 -3.63 6.50
C VAL A 365 6.73 -3.42 7.91
N PHE A 366 7.94 -2.86 8.01
CA PHE A 366 8.58 -2.51 9.28
C PHE A 366 7.69 -1.57 10.11
N LEU A 367 7.16 -0.52 9.48
CA LEU A 367 6.30 0.48 10.14
C LEU A 367 4.88 -0.02 10.42
N THR A 368 4.38 -1.09 9.78
CA THR A 368 3.00 -1.58 10.02
C THR A 368 2.76 -2.25 11.37
N ASN A 369 3.79 -2.61 12.12
CA ASN A 369 3.69 -3.32 13.41
C ASN A 369 3.82 -2.38 14.63
N HIS A 370 3.69 -1.07 14.43
CA HIS A 370 3.71 -0.05 15.47
C HIS A 370 2.46 0.82 15.49
#